data_AF-A0A935HUG6-F1
#
_entry.id   AF-A0A935HUG6-F1
#
_cell.length_a   1.000
_cell.length_b   1.000
_cell.length_c   1.000
_cell.angle_alpha   90.00
_cell.angle_beta   90.00
_cell.angle_gamma   90.00
#
_symmetry.space_group_name_H-M   'P 1'
#
loop_
_entity.id
_entity.type
_entity.pdbx_description
1 polymer ?
#
loop_
_entity_poly.entity_id
_entity_poly.type
_entity_poly.pdbx_seq_one_letter_code
_entity_poly.pdbx_strand_id
1 'polypeptide(L)'
;MFKKILFMFIVSLVFIAAVPKVYSQADDMSKVSYNIEGVFQCDWNGKYYVRQIGNEILWFGEDDSVSPLWSNVAHGTITGNTINLIWGDVPKGSIMQFGKLVIQINSNDNFTLISQEGDNFGSSVWNRITTQ
;
A
#
# COMPACT_ATOMS: atom_id res chain seq x y z
N MET A 1 -56.81 -42.52 -24.27
CA MET A 1 -57.68 -42.56 -23.08
C MET A 1 -56.79 -42.57 -21.84
N PHE A 2 -56.88 -41.52 -21.02
CA PHE A 2 -56.66 -41.47 -19.56
C PHE A 2 -55.35 -42.00 -18.89
N LYS A 3 -54.61 -41.03 -18.32
CA LYS A 3 -54.10 -40.90 -16.94
C LYS A 3 -53.05 -41.88 -16.35
N LYS A 4 -51.88 -41.26 -16.05
CA LYS A 4 -51.14 -41.18 -14.76
C LYS A 4 -50.51 -42.45 -14.14
N ILE A 5 -49.20 -42.30 -13.82
CA ILE A 5 -48.38 -42.78 -12.66
C ILE A 5 -47.00 -43.21 -13.21
N LEU A 6 -45.98 -42.34 -13.28
CA LEU A 6 -45.08 -41.82 -12.24
C LEU A 6 -44.22 -42.89 -11.52
N PHE A 7 -42.97 -43.09 -11.98
CA PHE A 7 -41.75 -43.18 -11.15
C PHE A 7 -40.51 -43.07 -12.07
N MET A 8 -40.03 -41.85 -12.33
CA MET A 8 -38.82 -41.30 -11.69
C MET A 8 -37.51 -41.84 -12.28
N PHE A 9 -37.14 -41.35 -13.47
CA PHE A 9 -35.72 -41.14 -13.80
C PHE A 9 -35.41 -39.69 -13.50
N ILE A 10 -34.65 -39.47 -12.43
CA ILE A 10 -34.17 -38.16 -12.02
C ILE A 10 -33.39 -37.55 -13.19
N VAL A 11 -33.87 -36.39 -13.62
CA VAL A 11 -33.25 -35.47 -14.55
C VAL A 11 -31.82 -35.18 -14.08
N SER A 12 -30.81 -35.67 -14.79
CA SER A 12 -29.45 -35.15 -14.67
C SER A 12 -29.26 -34.02 -15.69
N LEU A 13 -30.03 -32.94 -15.52
CA LEU A 13 -29.63 -31.60 -15.92
C LEU A 13 -29.06 -30.95 -14.67
N VAL A 14 -27.84 -31.32 -14.34
CA VAL A 14 -27.04 -30.50 -13.45
C VAL A 14 -26.38 -29.44 -14.34
N PHE A 15 -27.05 -28.31 -14.44
CA PHE A 15 -26.37 -27.02 -14.60
C PHE A 15 -25.41 -26.90 -13.41
N ILE A 16 -24.16 -27.35 -13.53
CA ILE A 16 -23.10 -26.73 -12.75
C ILE A 16 -22.70 -25.53 -13.59
N ALA A 17 -23.28 -24.39 -13.17
CA ALA A 17 -22.83 -23.06 -13.50
C ALA A 17 -21.31 -23.07 -13.73
N ALA A 18 -20.85 -22.32 -14.73
CA ALA A 18 -19.48 -21.84 -14.73
C ALA A 18 -19.15 -21.52 -13.27
N VAL A 19 -18.21 -22.28 -12.69
CA VAL A 19 -17.70 -22.00 -11.35
C VAL A 19 -17.47 -20.50 -11.42
N PRO A 20 -18.16 -19.66 -10.63
CA PRO A 20 -17.78 -18.27 -10.59
C PRO A 20 -16.31 -18.39 -10.22
N LYS A 21 -15.42 -18.00 -11.15
CA LYS A 21 -14.04 -17.76 -10.78
C LYS A 21 -14.22 -16.90 -9.56
N VAL A 22 -13.91 -17.44 -8.39
CA VAL A 22 -13.59 -16.62 -7.25
C VAL A 22 -12.31 -15.98 -7.73
N TYR A 23 -12.46 -14.92 -8.52
CA TYR A 23 -11.42 -13.97 -8.78
C TYR A 23 -11.02 -13.60 -7.36
N SER A 24 -9.83 -14.04 -6.96
CA SER A 24 -9.26 -13.57 -5.72
C SER A 24 -9.30 -12.05 -5.83
N GLN A 25 -9.72 -11.36 -4.77
CA GLN A 25 -9.66 -9.89 -4.70
C GLN A 25 -8.26 -9.32 -5.03
N ALA A 26 -7.24 -10.18 -5.21
CA ALA A 26 -5.91 -9.83 -5.69
C ALA A 26 -5.85 -9.38 -7.15
N ASP A 27 -6.76 -9.84 -8.04
CA ASP A 27 -6.67 -9.57 -9.48
C ASP A 27 -7.35 -8.23 -9.90
N ASP A 28 -8.10 -7.58 -9.00
CA ASP A 28 -8.78 -6.28 -9.23
C ASP A 28 -8.26 -5.17 -8.29
N MET A 29 -7.06 -5.34 -7.72
CA MET A 29 -6.29 -4.17 -7.29
C MET A 29 -5.75 -3.54 -8.57
N SER A 30 -6.33 -2.41 -9.00
CA SER A 30 -5.87 -1.66 -10.16
C SER A 30 -4.35 -1.68 -10.21
N LYS A 31 -3.77 -2.25 -11.28
CA LYS A 31 -2.31 -2.36 -11.43
C LYS A 31 -1.73 -0.94 -11.36
N VAL A 32 -1.27 -0.55 -10.18
CA VAL A 32 -0.54 0.69 -9.98
C VAL A 32 0.68 0.60 -10.89
N SER A 33 0.86 1.59 -11.76
CA SER A 33 1.95 1.58 -12.77
C SER A 33 3.33 1.62 -12.13
N TYR A 34 3.41 2.09 -10.89
CA TYR A 34 4.62 2.25 -10.12
C TYR A 34 4.88 1.06 -9.19
N ASN A 35 6.14 0.65 -9.14
CA ASN A 35 6.66 -0.25 -8.12
C ASN A 35 7.64 0.53 -7.26
N ILE A 36 7.19 0.92 -6.07
CA ILE A 36 7.92 1.77 -5.14
C ILE A 36 8.40 1.01 -3.90
N GLU A 37 8.28 -0.32 -3.87
CA GLU A 37 8.83 -1.14 -2.80
C GLU A 37 10.36 -0.99 -2.73
N GLY A 38 10.90 -0.74 -1.54
CA GLY A 38 12.34 -0.70 -1.28
C GLY A 38 12.75 0.35 -0.26
N VAL A 39 14.04 0.72 -0.27
CA VAL A 39 14.61 1.65 0.71
C VAL A 39 14.91 2.99 0.05
N PHE A 40 14.52 4.06 0.72
CA PHE A 40 14.69 5.43 0.29
C PHE A 40 15.44 6.23 1.33
N GLN A 41 16.21 7.21 0.87
CA GLN A 41 16.87 8.19 1.69
C GLN A 41 16.29 9.57 1.42
N CYS A 42 16.07 10.36 2.48
CA CYS A 42 15.68 11.76 2.36
C CYS A 42 16.87 12.73 2.51
N ASP A 43 16.58 14.02 2.33
CA ASP A 43 17.54 15.13 2.34
C ASP A 43 18.41 15.22 3.61
N TRP A 44 17.97 14.63 4.72
CA TRP A 44 18.65 14.66 6.03
C TRP A 44 19.17 13.30 6.49
N ASN A 45 19.53 12.40 5.55
CA ASN A 45 20.02 11.04 5.79
C ASN A 45 19.02 10.07 6.44
N GLY A 46 17.78 10.49 6.69
CA GLY A 46 16.72 9.60 7.15
C GLY A 46 16.47 8.48 6.15
N LYS A 47 16.29 7.26 6.66
CA LYS A 47 15.99 6.08 5.86
C LYS A 47 14.52 5.72 5.99
N TYR A 48 13.95 5.30 4.88
CA TYR A 48 12.56 4.92 4.77
C TYR A 48 12.43 3.58 4.06
N TYR A 49 11.81 2.61 4.74
CA TYR A 49 11.59 1.26 4.26
C TYR A 49 10.14 1.16 3.80
N VAL A 50 9.93 1.18 2.49
CA VAL A 50 8.62 1.20 1.85
C VAL A 50 8.24 -0.21 1.42
N ARG A 51 7.07 -0.66 1.88
CA ARG A 51 6.42 -1.90 1.46
C ARG A 51 5.18 -1.57 0.65
N GLN A 52 5.07 -2.14 -0.55
CA GLN A 52 3.91 -1.97 -1.41
C GLN A 52 3.15 -3.29 -1.55
N ILE A 53 1.84 -3.25 -1.29
CA ILE A 53 0.94 -4.41 -1.41
C ILE A 53 -0.23 -3.98 -2.30
N GLY A 54 -0.11 -4.21 -3.60
CA GLY A 54 -1.06 -3.64 -4.57
C GLY A 54 -0.95 -2.10 -4.58
N ASN A 55 -2.03 -1.42 -4.19
CA ASN A 55 -2.05 0.03 -4.00
C ASN A 55 -1.81 0.45 -2.54
N GLU A 56 -1.79 -0.46 -1.57
CA GLU A 56 -1.50 -0.16 -0.18
C GLU A 56 0.00 0.09 0.03
N ILE A 57 0.33 1.08 0.85
CA ILE A 57 1.68 1.48 1.24
C ILE A 57 1.79 1.41 2.75
N LEU A 58 2.84 0.72 3.19
CA LEU A 58 3.35 0.78 4.54
C LEU A 58 4.76 1.34 4.49
N TRP A 59 5.11 2.14 5.48
CA TRP A 59 6.45 2.68 5.60
C TRP A 59 6.89 2.60 7.05
N PHE A 60 8.20 2.41 7.24
CA PHE A 60 8.90 2.73 8.47
C PHE A 60 10.03 3.72 8.15
N GLY A 61 10.20 4.74 8.98
CA GLY A 61 11.21 5.78 8.83
C GLY A 61 12.02 6.00 10.09
N GLU A 62 13.31 6.32 9.95
CA GLU A 62 14.23 6.62 11.05
C GLU A 62 15.43 7.48 10.60
N ASP A 63 15.99 8.32 11.47
CA ASP A 63 17.28 9.00 11.22
C ASP A 63 18.50 8.17 11.63
N ASP A 64 18.38 7.32 12.63
CA ASP A 64 19.45 6.42 13.08
C ASP A 64 18.91 5.02 13.42
N SER A 65 19.72 4.00 13.15
CA SER A 65 19.33 2.60 13.36
C SER A 65 19.28 2.17 14.83
N VAL A 66 20.08 2.81 15.69
CA VAL A 66 20.28 2.42 17.09
C VAL A 66 19.57 3.37 18.04
N SER A 67 19.77 4.68 17.89
CA SER A 67 19.25 5.70 18.80
C SER A 67 18.73 6.92 18.02
N PRO A 68 17.65 6.74 17.24
CA PRO A 68 17.09 7.83 16.44
C PRO A 68 16.56 8.98 17.29
N LEU A 69 16.67 10.21 16.80
CA LEU A 69 15.91 11.33 17.38
C LEU A 69 14.43 11.21 17.01
N TRP A 70 14.15 10.73 15.80
CA TRP A 70 12.80 10.48 15.30
C TRP A 70 12.71 9.16 14.58
N SER A 71 11.54 8.56 14.68
CA SER A 71 11.18 7.37 13.91
C SER A 71 9.69 7.39 13.70
N ASN A 72 9.20 7.03 12.53
CA ASN A 72 7.76 7.03 12.24
C ASN A 72 7.32 5.81 11.46
N VAL A 73 6.02 5.57 11.54
CA VAL A 73 5.31 4.66 10.66
C VAL A 73 4.30 5.46 9.84
N ALA A 74 4.02 4.99 8.64
CA ALA A 74 2.98 5.54 7.81
C ALA A 74 2.21 4.43 7.11
N HIS A 75 0.93 4.68 6.85
CA HIS A 75 0.09 3.82 6.03
C HIS A 75 -0.80 4.64 5.10
N GLY A 76 -1.15 4.08 3.95
CA GLY A 76 -2.08 4.70 3.02
C GLY A 76 -1.99 4.09 1.63
N THR A 77 -2.35 4.83 0.59
CA THR A 77 -2.55 4.25 -0.74
C THR A 77 -1.93 5.06 -1.88
N ILE A 78 -1.56 4.37 -2.96
CA ILE A 78 -1.27 4.97 -4.25
C ILE A 78 -2.55 5.14 -5.06
N THR A 79 -2.75 6.34 -5.59
CA THR A 79 -3.79 6.66 -6.58
C THR A 79 -3.15 7.42 -7.73
N GLY A 80 -3.10 6.80 -8.92
CA GLY A 80 -2.39 7.36 -10.07
C GLY A 80 -0.88 7.45 -9.80
N ASN A 81 -0.36 8.67 -9.76
CA ASN A 81 1.04 8.98 -9.45
C ASN A 81 1.20 9.68 -8.08
N THR A 82 0.23 9.52 -7.18
CA THR A 82 0.26 10.15 -5.85
C THR A 82 0.17 9.09 -4.76
N ILE A 83 0.97 9.24 -3.70
CA ILE A 83 0.87 8.48 -2.45
C ILE A 83 0.16 9.36 -1.42
N ASN A 84 -0.91 8.87 -0.81
CA ASN A 84 -1.61 9.54 0.27
C ASN A 84 -1.38 8.76 1.55
N LEU A 85 -0.76 9.37 2.56
CA LEU A 85 -0.35 8.71 3.80
C LEU A 85 -0.92 9.42 5.03
N ILE A 86 -1.25 8.63 6.06
CA ILE A 86 -1.31 9.07 7.45
C ILE A 86 -0.03 8.56 8.12
N TRP A 87 0.64 9.42 8.89
CA TRP A 87 1.90 9.09 9.56
C TRP A 87 1.89 9.52 11.01
N GLY A 88 2.75 8.89 11.81
CA GLY A 88 3.03 9.29 13.18
C GLY A 88 4.37 8.76 13.66
N ASP A 89 5.05 9.56 14.47
CA ASP A 89 6.25 9.13 15.16
C ASP A 89 5.95 8.07 16.22
N VAL A 90 6.91 7.19 16.46
CA VAL A 90 6.84 6.05 17.39
C VAL A 90 7.96 6.14 18.42
N PRO A 91 7.81 5.54 19.62
CA PRO A 91 8.73 5.75 20.75
C PRO A 91 10.04 4.95 20.64
N LYS A 92 10.60 4.84 19.42
CA LYS A 92 12.01 4.50 19.21
C LYS A 92 12.87 5.77 19.24
N GLY A 93 12.32 6.91 18.81
CA GLY A 93 12.87 8.25 19.04
C GLY A 93 12.12 9.03 20.13
N SER A 94 12.50 10.29 20.35
CA SER A 94 11.87 11.17 21.35
C SER A 94 10.88 12.18 20.76
N ILE A 95 10.95 12.43 19.45
CA ILE A 95 9.93 13.20 18.73
C ILE A 95 8.65 12.36 18.59
N MET A 96 7.49 12.99 18.78
CA MET A 96 6.16 12.36 18.80
C MET A 96 5.15 13.15 17.94
N GLN A 97 5.53 13.52 16.72
CA GLN A 97 4.68 14.29 15.79
C GLN A 97 3.79 13.37 14.93
N PHE A 98 2.76 13.93 14.29
CA PHE A 98 1.89 13.19 13.38
C PHE A 98 1.22 14.07 12.33
N GLY A 99 0.68 13.44 11.29
CA GLY A 99 -0.03 14.18 10.26
C GLY A 99 -0.44 13.35 9.06
N LYS A 100 -0.66 14.04 7.95
CA LYS A 100 -0.91 13.46 6.64
C LYS A 100 0.07 14.00 5.62
N LEU A 101 0.40 13.16 4.65
CA LEU A 101 1.26 13.53 3.52
C LEU A 101 0.56 13.20 2.20
N VAL A 102 0.70 14.11 1.25
CA VAL A 102 0.42 13.85 -0.16
C VAL A 102 1.75 13.95 -0.89
N ILE A 103 2.18 12.84 -1.51
CA ILE A 103 3.52 12.70 -2.10
C ILE A 103 3.37 12.39 -3.59
N GLN A 104 4.09 13.11 -4.44
CA GLN A 104 4.22 12.86 -5.86
C GLN A 104 5.21 11.73 -6.12
N ILE A 105 4.81 10.75 -6.94
CA ILE A 105 5.72 9.77 -7.53
C ILE A 105 6.26 10.35 -8.84
N ASN A 106 7.54 10.72 -8.87
CA ASN A 106 8.19 11.23 -10.09
C ASN A 106 8.74 10.07 -10.93
N SER A 107 9.23 9.02 -10.27
CA SER A 107 9.64 7.75 -10.86
C SER A 107 9.51 6.64 -9.81
N ASN A 108 9.82 5.38 -10.16
CA ASN A 108 9.93 4.30 -9.17
C ASN A 108 10.98 4.57 -8.08
N ASP A 109 11.88 5.53 -8.31
CA ASP A 109 13.08 5.75 -7.51
C ASP A 109 13.11 7.14 -6.87
N ASN A 110 12.11 8.00 -7.13
CA ASN A 110 12.11 9.37 -6.66
C ASN A 110 10.71 9.89 -6.34
N PHE A 111 10.55 10.47 -5.15
CA PHE A 111 9.32 11.08 -4.67
C PHE A 111 9.52 12.52 -4.21
N THR A 112 8.46 13.32 -4.23
CA THR A 112 8.46 14.70 -3.71
C THR A 112 7.19 15.01 -2.93
N LEU A 113 7.31 15.68 -1.78
CA LEU A 113 6.17 16.13 -0.98
C LEU A 113 5.39 17.21 -1.76
N ILE A 114 4.08 16.99 -1.92
CA ILE A 114 3.16 17.97 -2.51
C ILE A 114 2.54 18.82 -1.41
N SER A 115 1.97 18.16 -0.40
CA SER A 115 1.32 18.83 0.72
C SER A 115 1.36 17.98 1.99
N GLN A 116 1.15 18.66 3.11
CA GLN A 116 1.10 18.06 4.43
C GLN A 116 0.03 18.74 5.30
N GLU A 117 -0.53 17.98 6.23
CA GLU A 117 -1.45 18.43 7.27
C GLU A 117 -0.98 17.93 8.63
N GLY A 118 -1.24 18.69 9.70
CA GLY A 118 -0.80 18.33 11.06
C GLY A 118 0.54 18.98 11.40
N ASP A 119 1.40 18.23 12.06
CA ASP A 119 2.76 18.66 12.38
C ASP A 119 3.64 18.72 11.12
N ASN A 120 4.75 19.47 11.20
CA ASN A 120 5.63 19.68 10.05
C ASN A 120 6.53 18.46 9.80
N PHE A 121 6.33 17.79 8.68
CA PHE A 121 7.21 16.73 8.21
C PHE A 121 8.55 17.27 7.74
N GLY A 122 9.65 16.72 8.26
CA GLY A 122 11.00 17.25 8.05
C GLY A 122 11.63 16.96 6.68
N SER A 123 11.02 16.10 5.85
CA SER A 123 11.57 15.71 4.54
C SER A 123 10.64 16.12 3.40
N SER A 124 11.22 16.50 2.26
CA SER A 124 10.44 16.84 1.06
C SER A 124 10.82 16.04 -0.18
N VAL A 125 11.98 15.37 -0.20
CA VAL A 125 12.41 14.50 -1.31
C VAL A 125 12.88 13.15 -0.78
N TRP A 126 12.58 12.09 -1.54
CA TRP A 126 13.04 10.73 -1.28
C TRP A 126 13.69 10.16 -2.53
N ASN A 127 14.89 9.61 -2.38
CA ASN A 127 15.62 8.93 -3.45
C ASN A 127 15.87 7.48 -3.06
N ARG A 128 15.59 6.56 -3.97
CA ARG A 128 15.87 5.14 -3.75
C ARG A 128 17.35 4.94 -3.58
N ILE A 129 17.71 4.11 -2.61
CA ILE A 129 19.07 3.64 -2.40
C ILE A 129 19.11 2.13 -2.61
N THR A 130 20.21 1.64 -3.20
CA THR A 130 20.49 0.21 -3.23
C THR A 130 20.98 -0.18 -1.85
N THR A 131 20.22 -1.03 -1.15
CA THR A 131 20.73 -1.71 0.05
C THR A 131 21.90 -2.60 -0.36
N GLN A 132 23.07 -2.38 0.26
CA GLN A 132 24.20 -3.30 0.19
C GLN A 132 23.96 -4.53 1.05
#